data_AF-A0A7R9ZND1-F1
#
_entry.id   AF-A0A7R9ZND1-F1
#
_cell.length_a   1.000
_cell.length_b   1.000
_cell.length_c   1.000
_cell.angle_alpha   90.00
_cell.angle_beta   90.00
_cell.angle_gamma   90.00
#
_symmetry.space_group_name_H-M   'P 1'
#
loop_
_entity.id
_entity.type
_entity.pdbx_description
1 polymer ?
#
loop_
_entity_poly.entity_id
_entity_poly.type
_entity_poly.pdbx_seq_one_letter_code
_entity_poly.pdbx_strand_id
1 'polypeptide(L)'
;AKLWQNKTQPLATQRATTTAISKTSAIFHYDWSFSTPFCGKLFGAQWTSLPQSGMPVHLLTDQSVPILLFDDIVLYEDDLHDNGEVQMTVKMRVMPTCIYVLSKLFCRIDHVLVRVRECRTLVAFAQHKLYRDVTWRECAWKDLRKHQLPGDLNSWTPTDLTKDTPAFLHLLTKIPTVSLPDGIHAHAEMVLPK
;
A
#
# COMPACT_ATOMS: atom_id res chain seq x y z
N ALA A 1 -12.67 11.40 -32.04
CA ALA A 1 -11.96 10.11 -31.94
C ALA A 1 -10.77 10.09 -32.91
N LYS A 2 -9.56 10.39 -32.44
CA LYS A 2 -8.29 10.22 -33.19
C LYS A 2 -7.16 10.05 -32.17
N LEU A 3 -6.80 8.81 -31.86
CA LEU A 3 -5.69 8.45 -30.96
C LEU A 3 -5.16 7.05 -31.31
N TRP A 4 -4.97 6.76 -32.60
CA TRP A 4 -4.51 5.45 -33.09
C TRP A 4 -3.67 5.57 -34.39
N GLN A 5 -2.75 6.54 -34.46
CA GLN A 5 -1.91 6.73 -35.66
C GLN A 5 -0.42 6.43 -35.49
N ASN A 6 0.06 6.01 -34.31
CA ASN A 6 1.50 5.78 -34.09
C ASN A 6 1.87 4.30 -33.86
N LYS A 7 1.18 3.37 -34.54
CA LYS A 7 1.62 1.97 -34.66
C LYS A 7 2.11 1.67 -36.08
N THR A 8 3.20 2.33 -36.48
CA THR A 8 4.02 1.87 -37.61
C THR A 8 5.43 2.43 -37.45
N GLN A 9 6.33 1.64 -36.87
CA GLN A 9 7.68 1.52 -37.40
C GLN A 9 8.14 0.06 -37.33
N PRO A 10 8.96 -0.39 -38.30
CA PRO A 10 9.06 -1.79 -38.69
C PRO A 10 10.03 -2.58 -37.80
N LEU A 11 9.82 -3.90 -37.79
CA LEU A 11 10.79 -4.89 -37.30
C LEU A 11 12.13 -4.71 -38.03
N ALA A 12 13.10 -4.09 -37.36
CA ALA A 12 14.50 -4.13 -37.77
C ALA A 12 15.20 -5.25 -37.00
N THR A 13 15.43 -6.37 -37.69
CA THR A 13 16.34 -7.43 -37.25
C THR A 13 17.75 -6.86 -37.16
N GLN A 14 18.22 -6.54 -35.95
CA GLN A 14 19.64 -6.39 -35.68
C GLN A 14 19.98 -7.12 -34.38
N ARG A 15 20.75 -8.20 -34.52
CA ARG A 15 21.52 -8.77 -33.40
C ARG A 15 22.51 -7.68 -32.97
N ALA A 16 22.25 -7.06 -31.82
CA ALA A 16 23.17 -6.14 -31.18
C ALA A 16 23.22 -6.45 -29.68
N THR A 17 24.45 -6.62 -29.23
CA THR A 17 24.92 -6.91 -27.88
C THR A 17 24.12 -6.17 -26.81
N THR A 18 23.66 -6.89 -25.80
CA THR A 18 22.89 -6.40 -24.65
C THR A 18 23.67 -5.31 -23.92
N THR A 19 23.52 -4.07 -24.36
CA THR A 19 24.11 -2.91 -23.70
C THR A 19 23.10 -2.51 -22.63
N ALA A 20 23.49 -2.66 -21.37
CA ALA A 20 22.67 -2.32 -20.21
C ALA A 20 22.18 -0.87 -20.35
N ILE A 21 20.87 -0.69 -20.57
CA ILE A 21 20.22 0.62 -20.58
C ILE A 21 20.45 1.21 -19.19
N SER A 22 21.19 2.32 -19.10
CA SER A 22 21.32 3.08 -17.87
C SER A 22 19.93 3.57 -17.48
N LYS A 23 19.41 3.08 -16.35
CA LYS A 23 18.13 3.51 -15.79
C LYS A 23 18.24 4.99 -15.45
N THR A 24 17.77 5.85 -16.35
CA THR A 24 17.62 7.28 -16.08
C THR A 24 16.39 7.43 -15.19
N SER A 25 16.52 8.08 -14.04
CA SER A 25 15.49 8.17 -12.97
C SER A 25 14.16 8.81 -13.39
N ALA A 26 14.07 9.37 -14.60
CA ALA A 26 12.91 10.08 -15.12
C ALA A 26 11.95 9.20 -15.95
N ILE A 27 12.30 7.96 -16.28
CA ILE A 27 11.46 7.07 -17.09
C ILE A 27 10.70 6.12 -16.16
N PHE A 28 9.38 6.28 -16.10
CA PHE A 28 8.51 5.31 -15.42
C PHE A 28 8.48 4.01 -16.25
N HIS A 29 9.17 3.00 -15.75
CA HIS A 29 9.10 1.65 -16.31
C HIS A 29 7.90 0.93 -15.69
N TYR A 30 6.87 0.71 -16.49
CA TYR A 30 5.72 -0.08 -16.07
C TYR A 30 6.15 -1.53 -15.82
N ASP A 31 5.96 -2.01 -14.59
CA ASP A 31 6.44 -3.30 -14.11
C ASP A 31 5.31 -4.34 -13.92
N TRP A 32 4.08 -4.04 -14.37
CA TRP A 32 2.89 -4.88 -14.24
C TRP A 32 2.51 -5.28 -12.81
N SER A 33 3.16 -4.74 -11.78
CA SER A 33 2.87 -5.08 -10.37
C SER A 33 1.67 -4.33 -9.78
N PHE A 34 1.02 -3.49 -10.60
CA PHE A 34 -0.07 -2.58 -10.24
C PHE A 34 0.18 -1.73 -8.97
N SER A 35 1.44 -1.59 -8.57
CA SER A 35 1.79 -0.99 -7.30
C SER A 35 1.60 0.53 -7.32
N THR A 36 0.69 1.02 -6.48
CA THR A 36 0.30 2.44 -6.47
C THR A 36 0.90 3.23 -5.31
N PRO A 37 1.30 4.50 -5.51
CA PRO A 37 1.64 5.41 -4.42
C PRO A 37 0.39 6.07 -3.77
N PHE A 38 -0.82 5.68 -4.19
CA PHE A 38 -2.06 6.29 -3.75
C PHE A 38 -2.26 6.18 -2.23
N CYS A 39 -2.36 7.35 -1.56
CA CYS A 39 -2.59 7.48 -0.12
C CYS A 39 -3.86 8.31 0.14
N GLY A 40 -4.89 8.10 -0.69
CA GLY A 40 -6.11 8.91 -0.71
C GLY A 40 -5.96 10.20 -1.53
N LYS A 41 -7.11 10.77 -1.92
CA LYS A 41 -7.18 12.08 -2.58
C LYS A 41 -7.89 13.06 -1.65
N LEU A 42 -7.25 14.19 -1.38
CA LEU A 42 -7.79 15.25 -0.56
C LEU A 42 -8.38 16.35 -1.46
N PHE A 43 -9.53 16.91 -1.07
CA PHE A 43 -10.17 18.01 -1.78
C PHE A 43 -10.15 19.26 -0.91
N GLY A 44 -9.60 20.37 -1.44
CA GLY A 44 -9.67 21.68 -0.78
C GLY A 44 -8.82 21.85 0.50
N ALA A 45 -7.91 20.93 0.80
CA ALA A 45 -7.04 21.02 1.96
C ALA A 45 -5.64 20.45 1.67
N GLN A 46 -4.70 20.66 2.60
CA GLN A 46 -3.30 20.23 2.52
C GLN A 46 -2.92 19.51 3.80
N TRP A 47 -2.02 18.54 3.66
CA TRP A 47 -1.46 17.80 4.79
C TRP A 47 -0.33 18.60 5.44
N THR A 48 -0.31 18.62 6.77
CA THR A 48 0.84 19.11 7.55
C THR A 48 1.68 17.93 7.98
N SER A 49 2.94 17.87 7.56
CA SER A 49 3.87 16.80 7.95
C SER A 49 4.15 16.84 9.45
N LEU A 50 4.22 15.66 10.07
CA LEU A 50 4.65 15.48 11.46
C LEU A 50 5.95 14.68 11.53
N PRO A 51 6.83 14.93 12.52
CA PRO A 51 8.07 14.16 12.69
C PRO A 51 7.81 12.74 13.23
N GLN A 52 6.69 12.53 13.91
CA GLN A 52 6.25 11.26 14.48
C GLN A 52 4.73 11.11 14.35
N SER A 53 4.21 9.89 14.47
CA SER A 53 2.76 9.65 14.44
C SER A 53 2.08 10.43 15.57
N GLY A 54 1.12 11.28 15.19
CA GLY A 54 0.19 11.93 16.12
C GLY A 54 -1.13 11.18 16.28
N MET A 55 -1.27 10.01 15.65
CA MET A 55 -2.54 9.29 15.57
C MET A 55 -2.95 8.77 16.97
N PRO A 56 -4.14 9.14 17.46
CA PRO A 56 -4.63 8.70 18.77
C PRO A 56 -5.12 7.25 18.73
N VAL A 57 -4.19 6.28 18.67
CA VAL A 57 -4.48 4.84 18.56
C VAL A 57 -5.34 4.31 19.71
N HIS A 58 -5.28 4.95 20.89
CA HIS A 58 -6.11 4.58 22.04
C HIS A 58 -7.62 4.62 21.76
N LEU A 59 -8.07 5.48 20.82
CA LEU A 59 -9.47 5.54 20.41
C LEU A 59 -9.93 4.27 19.67
N LEU A 60 -8.99 3.53 19.06
CA LEU A 60 -9.28 2.29 18.33
C LEU A 60 -9.28 1.05 19.24
N THR A 61 -8.62 1.13 20.39
CA THR A 61 -8.47 0.01 21.33
C THR A 61 -9.52 0.01 22.43
N ASP A 62 -10.30 1.08 22.54
CA ASP A 62 -11.37 1.19 23.53
C ASP A 62 -12.54 0.25 23.18
N GLN A 63 -12.69 -0.82 23.96
CA GLN A 63 -13.73 -1.83 23.76
C GLN A 63 -15.10 -1.41 24.34
N SER A 64 -15.16 -0.30 25.10
CA SER A 64 -16.43 0.21 25.61
C SER A 64 -17.26 0.92 24.54
N VAL A 65 -16.60 1.36 23.45
CA VAL A 65 -17.19 2.11 22.35
C VAL A 65 -17.58 1.14 21.22
N PRO A 66 -18.86 1.05 20.83
CA PRO A 66 -19.29 0.12 19.79
C PRO A 66 -18.86 0.60 18.40
N ILE A 67 -18.57 -0.36 17.52
CA ILE A 67 -18.41 -0.10 16.07
C ILE A 67 -19.81 0.04 15.46
N LEU A 68 -20.14 1.23 14.97
CA LEU A 68 -21.44 1.54 14.35
C LEU A 68 -21.50 1.05 12.91
N LEU A 69 -20.38 1.11 12.20
CA LEU A 69 -20.25 0.65 10.82
C LEU A 69 -18.87 0.03 10.62
N PHE A 70 -18.85 -1.13 9.96
CA PHE A 70 -17.64 -1.80 9.50
C PHE A 70 -17.86 -2.19 8.05
N ASP A 71 -16.87 -1.91 7.20
CA ASP A 71 -16.86 -2.38 5.82
C ASP A 71 -15.43 -2.70 5.36
N ASP A 72 -15.31 -3.66 4.44
CA ASP A 72 -14.05 -4.14 3.85
C ASP A 72 -14.24 -4.28 2.33
N ILE A 73 -13.63 -3.35 1.59
CA ILE A 73 -13.85 -3.18 0.17
C ILE A 73 -12.56 -3.51 -0.58
N VAL A 74 -12.63 -4.45 -1.51
CA VAL A 74 -11.55 -4.71 -2.49
C VAL A 74 -11.67 -3.68 -3.61
N LEU A 75 -10.64 -2.86 -3.82
CA LEU A 75 -10.61 -1.88 -4.92
C LEU A 75 -10.18 -2.53 -6.24
N TYR A 76 -9.17 -3.39 -6.20
CA TYR A 76 -8.75 -4.22 -7.32
C TYR A 76 -7.91 -5.40 -6.83
N GLU A 77 -7.87 -6.44 -7.66
CA GLU A 77 -7.08 -7.64 -7.48
C GLU A 77 -6.62 -8.18 -8.84
N ASP A 78 -5.46 -8.82 -8.88
CA ASP A 78 -4.86 -9.45 -10.07
C ASP A 78 -3.89 -10.55 -9.64
N ASP A 79 -3.81 -11.66 -10.40
CA ASP A 79 -2.92 -12.81 -10.13
C ASP A 79 -1.56 -12.71 -10.82
N LEU A 80 -1.26 -11.55 -11.44
CA LEU A 80 -0.02 -11.29 -12.17
C LEU A 80 0.27 -12.35 -13.25
N HIS A 81 -0.78 -12.84 -13.92
CA HIS A 81 -0.68 -13.94 -14.89
C HIS A 81 -0.03 -15.19 -14.28
N ASP A 82 -0.55 -15.65 -13.13
CA ASP A 82 -0.05 -16.78 -12.35
C ASP A 82 1.39 -16.62 -11.79
N ASN A 83 1.95 -15.40 -11.78
CA ASN A 83 3.29 -15.13 -11.22
C ASN A 83 3.24 -14.51 -9.82
N GLY A 84 2.07 -14.49 -9.20
CA GLY A 84 1.91 -13.98 -7.85
C GLY A 84 0.50 -13.49 -7.61
N GLU A 85 0.41 -12.38 -6.88
CA GLU A 85 -0.86 -11.76 -6.55
C GLU A 85 -0.66 -10.31 -6.13
N VAL A 86 -1.59 -9.45 -6.52
CA VAL A 86 -1.71 -8.10 -5.99
C VAL A 86 -3.16 -7.84 -5.62
N GLN A 87 -3.36 -7.27 -4.43
CA GLN A 87 -4.67 -6.89 -3.94
C GLN A 87 -4.58 -5.55 -3.22
N MET A 88 -5.51 -4.64 -3.53
CA MET A 88 -5.68 -3.38 -2.84
C MET A 88 -7.03 -3.35 -2.15
N THR A 89 -7.02 -3.25 -0.82
CA THR A 89 -8.22 -3.24 0.01
C THR A 89 -8.34 -1.95 0.81
N VAL A 90 -9.58 -1.60 1.16
CA VAL A 90 -9.91 -0.48 2.03
C VAL A 90 -10.87 -0.97 3.10
N LYS A 91 -10.39 -0.96 4.35
CA LYS A 91 -11.17 -1.29 5.53
C LYS A 91 -11.57 -0.03 6.25
N MET A 92 -12.84 0.11 6.59
CA MET A 92 -13.34 1.26 7.35
C MET A 92 -14.07 0.82 8.61
N ARG A 93 -13.87 1.59 9.69
CA ARG A 93 -14.56 1.44 10.97
C ARG A 93 -15.05 2.80 11.41
N VAL A 94 -16.34 2.91 11.73
CA VAL A 94 -16.94 4.12 12.29
C VAL A 94 -17.34 3.83 13.73
N MET A 95 -16.83 4.64 14.64
CA MET A 95 -17.16 4.64 16.06
C MET A 95 -17.73 6.02 16.44
N PRO A 96 -18.50 6.15 17.52
CA PRO A 96 -18.98 7.43 18.01
C PRO A 96 -17.89 8.49 18.26
N THR A 97 -16.65 8.07 18.51
CA THR A 97 -15.52 8.96 18.83
C THR A 97 -14.61 9.26 17.64
N CYS A 98 -14.53 8.35 16.66
CA CYS A 98 -13.63 8.47 15.52
C CYS A 98 -14.03 7.61 14.32
N ILE A 99 -13.47 7.94 13.16
CA ILE A 99 -13.48 7.08 11.96
C ILE A 99 -12.06 6.61 11.72
N TYR A 100 -11.90 5.33 11.42
CA TYR A 100 -10.64 4.73 11.01
C TYR A 100 -10.76 4.10 9.64
N VAL A 101 -9.81 4.41 8.76
CA VAL A 101 -9.70 3.84 7.42
C VAL A 101 -8.29 3.28 7.23
N LEU A 102 -8.20 2.02 6.84
CA LEU A 102 -6.96 1.36 6.46
C LEU A 102 -7.04 1.01 4.98
N SER A 103 -6.25 1.69 4.17
CA SER A 103 -5.99 1.27 2.80
C SER A 103 -4.71 0.46 2.77
N LYS A 104 -4.78 -0.76 2.22
CA LYS A 104 -3.67 -1.72 2.22
C LYS A 104 -3.52 -2.33 0.83
N LEU A 105 -2.34 -2.14 0.25
CA LEU A 105 -1.88 -2.89 -0.90
C LEU A 105 -0.99 -4.03 -0.40
N PHE A 106 -1.35 -5.25 -0.75
CA PHE A 106 -0.49 -6.42 -0.64
C PHE A 106 -0.10 -6.86 -2.04
N CYS A 107 1.19 -7.04 -2.30
CA CYS A 107 1.68 -7.58 -3.55
C CYS A 107 2.75 -8.62 -3.26
N ARG A 108 2.56 -9.81 -3.82
CA ARG A 108 3.51 -10.90 -3.83
C ARG A 108 3.86 -11.19 -5.28
N ILE A 109 5.14 -11.20 -5.58
CA ILE A 109 5.64 -11.73 -6.86
C ILE A 109 6.41 -12.99 -6.51
N ASP A 110 5.94 -14.12 -7.00
CA ASP A 110 6.42 -15.45 -6.61
C ASP A 110 7.94 -15.55 -6.82
N HIS A 111 8.63 -15.96 -5.77
CA HIS A 111 10.10 -16.07 -5.74
C HIS A 111 10.88 -14.77 -6.00
N VAL A 112 10.22 -13.61 -6.12
CA VAL A 112 10.86 -12.31 -6.40
C VAL A 112 10.79 -11.39 -5.18
N LEU A 113 9.61 -11.04 -4.70
CA LEU A 113 9.44 -10.13 -3.56
C LEU A 113 8.07 -10.22 -2.90
N VAL A 114 7.98 -9.68 -1.69
CA VAL A 114 6.73 -9.34 -1.01
C VAL A 114 6.74 -7.85 -0.69
N ARG A 115 5.65 -7.16 -1.00
CA ARG A 115 5.45 -5.73 -0.83
C ARG A 115 4.14 -5.47 -0.11
N VAL A 116 4.20 -4.53 0.83
CA VAL A 116 3.03 -4.04 1.58
C VAL A 116 3.07 -2.52 1.58
N ARG A 117 1.97 -1.88 1.19
CA ARG A 117 1.80 -0.43 1.34
C ARG A 117 0.54 -0.16 2.12
N GLU A 118 0.67 0.51 3.25
CA GLU A 118 -0.44 0.84 4.12
C GLU A 118 -0.57 2.35 4.25
N CYS A 119 -1.79 2.83 4.13
CA CYS A 119 -2.18 4.19 4.45
C CYS A 119 -3.31 4.11 5.49
N ARG A 120 -2.98 4.48 6.72
CA ARG A 120 -3.92 4.57 7.85
C ARG A 120 -4.41 5.99 7.94
N THR A 121 -5.70 6.18 8.11
CA THR A 121 -6.31 7.49 8.28
C THR A 121 -7.28 7.43 9.44
N LEU A 122 -7.17 8.39 10.37
CA LEU A 122 -8.01 8.47 11.55
C LEU A 122 -8.61 9.87 11.66
N VAL A 123 -9.94 9.95 11.68
CA VAL A 123 -10.69 11.18 11.97
C VAL A 123 -11.04 11.17 13.44
N ALA A 124 -10.49 12.09 14.23
CA ALA A 124 -10.80 12.22 15.65
C ALA A 124 -11.81 13.36 15.84
N PHE A 125 -13.05 13.02 16.22
CA PHE A 125 -14.15 13.99 16.20
C PHE A 125 -13.99 15.08 17.26
N ALA A 126 -13.58 14.72 18.48
CA ALA A 126 -13.41 15.67 19.57
C ALA A 126 -12.33 16.73 19.28
N GLN A 127 -11.26 16.34 18.59
CA GLN A 127 -10.14 17.22 18.23
C GLN A 127 -10.39 17.97 16.91
N HIS A 128 -11.42 17.61 16.14
CA HIS A 128 -11.60 18.04 14.75
C HIS A 128 -10.31 17.86 13.92
N LYS A 129 -9.63 16.73 14.12
CA LYS A 129 -8.36 16.44 13.45
C LYS A 129 -8.44 15.19 12.63
N LEU A 130 -7.77 15.22 11.49
CA LEU A 130 -7.53 14.09 10.61
C LEU A 130 -6.04 13.74 10.68
N TYR A 131 -5.74 12.49 10.97
CA TYR A 131 -4.38 11.96 11.00
C TYR A 131 -4.18 10.98 9.86
N ARG A 132 -3.00 10.96 9.27
CA ARG A 132 -2.60 9.99 8.25
C ARG A 132 -1.21 9.46 8.53
N ASP A 133 -1.11 8.14 8.63
CA ASP A 133 0.15 7.43 8.75
C ASP A 133 0.34 6.52 7.54
N VAL A 134 1.45 6.68 6.82
CA VAL A 134 1.81 5.91 5.64
C VAL A 134 3.03 5.04 5.97
N THR A 135 2.94 3.76 5.68
CA THR A 135 4.04 2.82 5.90
C THR A 135 4.17 1.91 4.70
N TRP A 136 5.36 1.89 4.10
CA TRP A 136 5.68 0.98 3.01
C TRP A 136 6.73 -0.01 3.48
N ARG A 137 6.54 -1.27 3.13
CA ARG A 137 7.41 -2.37 3.48
C ARG A 137 7.65 -3.22 2.25
N GLU A 138 8.87 -3.67 2.07
CA GLU A 138 9.23 -4.52 0.94
C GLU A 138 10.40 -5.42 1.31
N CYS A 139 10.34 -6.69 0.91
CA CYS A 139 11.43 -7.62 1.07
C CYS A 139 11.58 -8.46 -0.19
N ALA A 140 12.80 -8.57 -0.71
CA ALA A 140 13.11 -9.52 -1.76
C ALA A 140 12.97 -10.95 -1.23
N TRP A 141 12.47 -11.87 -2.06
CA TRP A 141 12.18 -13.25 -1.65
C TRP A 141 13.42 -13.96 -1.08
N LYS A 142 14.57 -13.74 -1.72
CA LYS A 142 15.88 -14.27 -1.29
C LYS A 142 16.29 -13.82 0.12
N ASP A 143 15.77 -12.69 0.59
CA ASP A 143 16.14 -12.08 1.86
C ASP A 143 15.12 -12.37 2.97
N LEU A 144 13.98 -13.01 2.68
CA LEU A 144 12.93 -13.34 3.65
C LEU A 144 13.50 -14.06 4.90
N ARG A 145 14.35 -15.06 4.69
CA ARG A 145 14.96 -15.82 5.80
C ARG A 145 15.85 -14.97 6.69
N LYS A 146 16.50 -13.93 6.16
CA LYS A 146 17.33 -12.99 6.94
C LYS A 146 16.49 -12.19 7.93
N HIS A 147 15.23 -11.94 7.57
CA HIS A 147 14.23 -11.25 8.39
C HIS A 147 13.36 -12.20 9.22
N GLN A 148 13.72 -13.49 9.33
CA GLN A 148 12.94 -14.51 10.04
C GLN A 148 11.51 -14.65 9.50
N LEU A 149 11.34 -14.42 8.20
CA LEU A 149 10.09 -14.58 7.49
C LEU A 149 10.03 -15.97 6.80
N PRO A 150 8.85 -16.57 6.62
CA PRO A 150 8.67 -17.83 5.89
C PRO A 150 9.16 -17.71 4.43
N GLY A 151 9.76 -18.78 3.92
CA GLY A 151 10.29 -18.84 2.55
C GLY A 151 9.45 -19.64 1.57
N ASP A 152 8.36 -20.25 2.05
CA ASP A 152 7.38 -21.02 1.29
C ASP A 152 6.25 -20.12 0.78
N LEU A 153 5.76 -20.37 -0.44
CA LEU A 153 4.72 -19.55 -1.06
C LEU A 153 3.41 -19.57 -0.27
N ASN A 154 3.05 -20.71 0.31
CA ASN A 154 1.78 -20.92 1.00
C ASN A 154 1.64 -20.05 2.27
N SER A 155 2.75 -19.64 2.88
CA SER A 155 2.74 -18.66 3.98
C SER A 155 2.38 -17.24 3.54
N TRP A 156 2.42 -16.97 2.23
CA TRP A 156 2.16 -15.68 1.60
C TRP A 156 0.96 -15.69 0.66
N THR A 157 0.21 -16.79 0.61
CA THR A 157 -1.06 -16.85 -0.11
C THR A 157 -2.18 -16.37 0.80
N PRO A 158 -2.92 -15.33 0.40
CA PRO A 158 -4.19 -14.97 1.00
C PRO A 158 -5.27 -15.97 0.56
N THR A 159 -5.08 -17.27 0.81
CA THR A 159 -6.17 -18.23 0.60
C THR A 159 -7.20 -18.06 1.72
N ASP A 160 -8.46 -17.81 1.32
CA ASP A 160 -9.72 -17.64 2.08
C ASP A 160 -10.32 -16.21 2.22
N LEU A 161 -9.93 -15.22 1.39
CA LEU A 161 -10.58 -13.90 1.14
C LEU A 161 -10.23 -12.66 1.99
N THR A 162 -9.91 -12.69 3.29
CA THR A 162 -9.85 -11.43 4.09
C THR A 162 -8.91 -11.44 5.32
N LYS A 163 -7.92 -12.34 5.36
CA LYS A 163 -7.10 -12.66 6.55
C LYS A 163 -6.28 -11.47 7.11
N ASP A 164 -6.93 -10.59 7.84
CA ASP A 164 -6.38 -9.86 8.99
C ASP A 164 -6.20 -10.83 10.17
N THR A 165 -5.73 -12.05 9.92
CA THR A 165 -5.40 -12.96 11.02
C THR A 165 -4.26 -12.31 11.80
N PRO A 166 -4.29 -12.38 13.15
CA PRO A 166 -3.23 -11.79 13.96
C PRO A 166 -1.83 -12.28 13.56
N ALA A 167 -1.72 -13.56 13.16
CA ALA A 167 -0.48 -14.15 12.68
C ALA A 167 0.03 -13.53 11.37
N PHE A 168 -0.85 -13.35 10.37
CA PHE A 168 -0.46 -12.75 9.09
C PHE A 168 -0.15 -11.26 9.26
N LEU A 169 -0.96 -10.52 10.01
CA LEU A 169 -0.68 -9.12 10.33
C LEU A 169 0.66 -8.95 11.04
N HIS A 170 0.95 -9.81 12.02
CA HIS A 170 2.25 -9.82 12.70
C HIS A 170 3.39 -10.11 11.72
N LEU A 171 3.19 -11.03 10.77
CA LEU A 171 4.17 -11.32 9.74
C LEU A 171 4.49 -10.09 8.88
N LEU A 172 3.47 -9.34 8.45
CA LEU A 172 3.67 -8.12 7.66
C LEU A 172 4.46 -7.05 8.42
N THR A 173 4.31 -6.96 9.75
CA THR A 173 5.08 -6.00 10.57
C THR A 173 6.59 -6.30 10.61
N LYS A 174 7.00 -7.55 10.35
CA LYS A 174 8.40 -7.97 10.31
C LYS A 174 9.10 -7.64 8.99
N ILE A 175 8.33 -7.35 7.92
CA ILE A 175 8.89 -6.93 6.64
C ILE A 175 9.58 -5.56 6.84
N PRO A 176 10.83 -5.38 6.39
CA PRO A 176 11.55 -4.12 6.55
C PRO A 176 10.84 -2.96 5.86
N THR A 177 10.89 -1.78 6.48
CA THR A 177 10.30 -0.56 5.93
C THR A 177 11.16 0.01 4.82
N VAL A 178 10.52 0.56 3.78
CA VAL A 178 11.19 1.28 2.69
C VAL A 178 10.88 2.77 2.77
N SER A 179 11.79 3.58 2.23
CA SER A 179 11.60 5.03 2.12
C SER A 179 10.40 5.35 1.23
N LEU A 180 9.62 6.34 1.67
CA LEU A 180 8.50 6.84 0.89
C LEU A 180 8.98 7.74 -0.27
N PRO A 181 8.25 7.79 -1.40
CA PRO A 181 8.55 8.73 -2.48
C PRO A 181 8.39 10.19 -2.03
N ASP A 182 9.02 11.10 -2.79
CA ASP A 182 8.89 12.53 -2.60
C ASP A 182 7.42 12.97 -2.63
N GLY A 183 7.03 13.81 -1.68
CA GLY A 183 5.67 14.33 -1.53
C GLY A 183 4.72 13.46 -0.69
N ILE A 184 5.13 12.26 -0.27
CA ILE A 184 4.36 11.44 0.67
C ILE A 184 5.03 11.47 2.05
N HIS A 185 4.41 12.21 2.96
CA HIS A 185 4.83 12.24 4.36
C HIS A 185 4.41 10.96 5.09
N ALA A 186 5.34 10.36 5.84
CA ALA A 186 5.07 9.17 6.66
C ALA A 186 4.02 9.43 7.73
N HIS A 187 4.05 10.62 8.32
CA HIS A 187 3.08 11.07 9.29
C HIS A 187 2.58 12.45 8.88
N ALA A 188 1.27 12.62 8.86
CA ALA A 188 0.66 13.90 8.58
C ALA A 188 -0.60 14.09 9.40
N GLU A 189 -0.92 15.35 9.69
CA GLU A 189 -2.20 15.74 10.24
C GLU A 189 -2.84 16.87 9.43
N MET A 190 -4.12 17.07 9.67
CA MET A 190 -4.90 18.16 9.13
C MET A 190 -5.99 18.52 10.12
N VAL A 191 -6.31 19.81 10.23
CA VAL A 191 -7.44 20.28 11.02
C VAL A 191 -8.66 20.34 10.11
N LEU A 192 -9.76 19.72 10.53
CA LEU A 192 -11.02 19.78 9.82
C LEU A 192 -11.70 21.13 10.08
N PRO A 193 -12.36 21.73 9.06
CA PRO A 193 -13.19 22.90 9.28
C PRO A 193 -14.30 22.56 10.27
N LYS A 194 -14.67 23.54 11.11
CA LYS A 194 -15.78 23.43 12.06
C LYS A 194 -17.12 23.52 11.36
#